data_AF-A0A397JE15-F1
#
_entry.id   AF-A0A397JE15-F1
#
_cell.length_a   1.000
_cell.length_b   1.000
_cell.length_c   1.000
_cell.angle_alpha   90.00
_cell.angle_beta   90.00
_cell.angle_gamma   90.00
#
_symmetry.space_group_name_H-M   'P 1'
#
loop_
_entity.id
_entity.type
_entity.pdbx_description
1 polymer ?
#
loop_
_entity_poly.entity_id
_entity_poly.type
_entity_poly.pdbx_seq_one_letter_code
_entity_poly.pdbx_strand_id
1 'polypeptide(L)'
;MSTTTQNIDQVSIAKQCLSETTEIKSSKPTWQDIEKAIVDIVKAGVYYKKPKDSKFMQNYKKRYTELHQAEDPDTYILTNAKKIYPNEDKYIEMKRQYQEWYRSELKILHAIVKLNDLYYQLAKDHFATNEEIEEEADDFLNS
;
A
#
# COMPACT_ATOMS: atom_id res chain seq x y z
N MET A 1 -33.69 9.59 -54.80
CA MET A 1 -34.34 9.33 -53.50
C MET A 1 -33.63 8.14 -52.88
N SER A 2 -32.53 8.37 -52.17
CA SER A 2 -32.42 8.62 -50.72
C SER A 2 -31.81 7.38 -50.06
N THR A 3 -30.48 7.32 -50.02
CA THR A 3 -29.73 6.39 -49.18
C THR A 3 -29.68 6.95 -47.77
N THR A 4 -30.42 6.32 -46.85
CA THR A 4 -30.43 6.69 -45.43
C THR A 4 -29.20 6.09 -44.75
N THR A 5 -28.21 6.93 -44.46
CA THR A 5 -27.12 6.63 -43.54
C THR A 5 -27.69 6.54 -42.12
N GLN A 6 -27.63 5.36 -41.51
CA GLN A 6 -27.87 5.20 -40.07
C GLN A 6 -26.67 5.79 -39.32
N ASN A 7 -26.84 7.01 -38.84
CA ASN A 7 -25.96 7.65 -37.87
C ASN A 7 -26.13 6.91 -36.54
N ILE A 8 -25.28 5.93 -36.28
CA ILE A 8 -25.20 5.26 -34.98
C ILE A 8 -24.60 6.29 -34.02
N ASP A 9 -25.46 6.81 -33.14
CA ASP A 9 -25.15 7.78 -32.09
C ASP A 9 -23.85 7.45 -31.36
N GLN A 10 -22.76 8.14 -31.71
CA GLN A 10 -21.53 8.15 -30.93
C GLN A 10 -21.76 8.68 -29.50
N VAL A 11 -22.89 9.35 -29.27
CA VAL A 11 -23.35 9.84 -27.96
C VAL A 11 -23.67 8.69 -27.00
N SER A 12 -24.11 7.52 -27.51
CA SER A 12 -24.45 6.37 -26.65
C SER A 12 -23.21 5.64 -26.11
N ILE A 13 -22.10 5.63 -26.87
CA ILE A 13 -20.84 5.01 -26.43
C ILE A 13 -20.15 5.91 -25.40
N ALA A 14 -20.20 7.24 -25.60
CA ALA A 14 -19.63 8.19 -24.65
C ALA A 14 -20.34 8.19 -23.27
N LYS A 15 -21.65 7.91 -23.23
CA LYS A 15 -22.39 7.78 -21.95
C LYS A 15 -22.08 6.48 -21.19
N GLN A 16 -21.71 5.41 -21.90
CA GLN A 16 -21.38 4.14 -21.25
C GLN A 16 -19.91 4.06 -20.80
N CYS A 17 -19.04 4.94 -21.32
CA CYS A 17 -17.67 5.11 -20.82
C CYS A 17 -17.54 6.13 -19.67
N LEU A 18 -18.62 6.80 -19.25
CA LEU A 18 -18.56 7.87 -18.23
C LEU A 18 -19.47 7.65 -17.01
N SER A 19 -19.92 6.41 -16.77
CA SER A 19 -20.74 6.05 -15.59
C SER A 19 -20.13 4.99 -14.67
N GLU A 20 -18.83 4.75 -14.79
CA GLU A 20 -18.05 4.01 -13.78
C GLU A 20 -16.92 4.88 -13.22
N THR A 21 -17.20 6.17 -12.98
CA THR A 21 -16.52 6.84 -11.87
C THR A 21 -17.37 6.56 -10.65
N THR A 22 -17.34 5.30 -10.21
CA THR A 22 -17.67 4.97 -8.83
C THR A 22 -16.82 5.92 -8.01
N GLU A 23 -17.45 6.86 -7.32
CA GLU A 23 -16.83 7.49 -6.17
C GLU A 23 -16.46 6.35 -5.24
N ILE A 24 -15.25 5.82 -5.40
CA ILE A 24 -14.61 4.99 -4.41
C ILE A 24 -14.46 5.96 -3.25
N LYS A 25 -15.46 5.99 -2.36
CA LYS A 25 -15.23 6.39 -0.97
C LYS A 25 -14.00 5.59 -0.58
N SER A 26 -12.85 6.26 -0.54
CA SER A 26 -11.56 5.67 -0.24
C SER A 26 -11.65 5.10 1.17
N SER A 27 -12.15 3.87 1.29
CA SER A 27 -12.16 3.16 2.55
C SER A 27 -10.71 2.94 2.95
N LYS A 28 -10.40 3.21 4.22
CA LYS A 28 -9.07 2.90 4.76
C LYS A 28 -8.76 1.42 4.49
N PRO A 29 -7.51 1.08 4.13
CA PRO A 29 -7.10 -0.31 3.95
C PRO A 29 -7.47 -1.17 5.16
N THR A 30 -7.90 -2.39 4.90
CA THR A 30 -8.23 -3.38 5.95
C THR A 30 -7.03 -4.29 6.23
N TRP A 31 -7.06 -5.02 7.34
CA TRP A 31 -6.02 -6.02 7.62
C TRP A 31 -5.96 -7.12 6.55
N GLN A 32 -7.07 -7.46 5.91
CA GLN A 32 -7.09 -8.42 4.80
C GLN A 32 -6.39 -7.88 3.55
N ASP A 33 -6.46 -6.57 3.29
CA ASP A 33 -5.70 -5.95 2.18
C ASP A 33 -4.19 -6.07 2.41
N ILE A 34 -3.76 -5.84 3.65
CA ILE A 34 -2.36 -5.99 4.08
C ILE A 34 -1.93 -7.47 4.00
N GLU A 35 -2.77 -8.39 4.51
CA GLU A 35 -2.51 -9.83 4.44
C GLU A 35 -2.29 -10.27 2.99
N LYS A 36 -3.21 -9.91 2.09
CA LYS A 36 -3.13 -10.24 0.68
C LYS A 36 -1.85 -9.71 0.04
N ALA A 37 -1.47 -8.48 0.36
CA ALA A 37 -0.23 -7.89 -0.15
C ALA A 37 1.02 -8.64 0.36
N ILE A 38 1.05 -9.05 1.63
CA ILE A 38 2.14 -9.88 2.18
C ILE A 38 2.21 -11.23 1.44
N VAL A 39 1.07 -11.89 1.23
CA VAL A 39 1.00 -13.16 0.49
C VAL A 39 1.50 -13.00 -0.95
N ASP A 40 1.14 -11.90 -1.63
CA ASP A 40 1.58 -11.62 -2.99
C ASP A 40 3.11 -11.41 -3.07
N ILE A 41 3.72 -10.78 -2.04
CA ILE A 41 5.19 -10.67 -1.94
C ILE A 41 5.84 -12.04 -1.76
N VAL A 42 5.27 -12.91 -0.91
CA VAL A 42 5.78 -14.28 -0.71
C VAL A 42 5.67 -15.09 -2.01
N LYS A 43 4.55 -15.00 -2.72
CA LYS A 43 4.36 -15.63 -4.05
C LYS A 43 5.40 -15.13 -5.06
N ALA A 44 5.68 -13.82 -5.08
CA ALA A 44 6.73 -13.25 -5.92
C ALA A 44 8.13 -13.77 -5.54
N GLY A 45 8.42 -13.90 -4.24
CA GLY A 45 9.65 -14.52 -3.75
C GLY A 45 9.81 -15.97 -4.23
N VAL A 46 8.74 -16.77 -4.16
CA VAL A 46 8.71 -18.15 -4.70
C VAL A 46 8.95 -18.15 -6.21
N TYR A 47 8.31 -17.26 -6.95
CA TYR A 47 8.48 -17.13 -8.40
C TYR A 47 9.95 -16.88 -8.80
N TYR A 48 10.64 -15.99 -8.07
CA TYR A 48 12.07 -15.72 -8.27
C TYR A 48 13.00 -16.73 -7.56
N LYS A 49 12.46 -17.85 -7.06
CA LYS A 49 13.23 -18.91 -6.37
C LYS A 49 14.08 -18.39 -5.20
N LYS A 50 13.59 -17.38 -4.46
CA LYS A 50 14.27 -16.90 -3.24
C LYS A 50 14.40 -18.06 -2.24
N PRO A 51 15.56 -18.26 -1.60
CA PRO A 51 15.72 -19.31 -0.58
C PRO A 51 14.72 -19.10 0.56
N LYS A 52 14.10 -20.19 1.04
CA LYS A 52 13.05 -20.10 2.08
C LYS A 52 13.57 -19.52 3.39
N ASP A 53 14.82 -19.78 3.71
CA ASP A 53 15.57 -19.29 4.87
C ASP A 53 16.17 -17.89 4.66
N SER A 54 16.08 -17.32 3.46
CA SER A 54 16.56 -15.96 3.20
C SER A 54 15.85 -14.94 4.09
N LYS A 55 16.57 -13.89 4.47
CA LYS A 55 16.03 -12.76 5.25
C LYS A 55 14.76 -12.19 4.61
N PHE A 56 14.70 -12.12 3.28
CA PHE A 56 13.50 -11.69 2.55
C PHE A 56 12.27 -12.57 2.89
N MET A 57 12.38 -13.88 2.70
CA MET A 57 11.26 -14.81 2.91
C MET A 57 10.86 -14.88 4.39
N GLN A 58 11.83 -14.93 5.29
CA GLN A 58 11.57 -14.99 6.74
C GLN A 58 10.93 -13.70 7.27
N ASN A 59 11.33 -12.53 6.76
CA ASN A 59 10.73 -11.26 7.18
C ASN A 59 9.23 -11.20 6.83
N TYR A 60 8.83 -11.57 5.61
CA TYR A 60 7.42 -11.55 5.23
C TYR A 60 6.61 -12.67 5.88
N LYS A 61 7.21 -13.85 6.11
CA LYS A 61 6.58 -14.89 6.93
C LYS A 61 6.30 -14.39 8.35
N LYS A 62 7.27 -13.72 8.98
CA LYS A 62 7.12 -13.16 10.32
C LYS A 62 5.97 -12.16 10.37
N ARG A 63 5.92 -11.20 9.44
CA ARG A 63 4.83 -10.22 9.34
C ARG A 63 3.45 -10.88 9.17
N TYR A 64 3.37 -11.91 8.33
CA TYR A 64 2.13 -12.68 8.16
C TYR A 64 1.69 -13.35 9.47
N THR A 65 2.62 -14.01 10.17
CA THR A 65 2.34 -14.69 11.44
C THR A 65 1.94 -13.70 12.53
N GLU A 66 2.66 -12.60 12.70
CA GLU A 66 2.35 -11.58 13.71
C GLU A 66 0.98 -10.94 13.46
N LEU A 67 0.61 -10.70 12.19
CA LEU A 67 -0.73 -10.20 11.84
C LEU A 67 -1.85 -11.13 12.33
N HIS A 68 -1.67 -12.45 12.20
CA HIS A 68 -2.67 -13.45 12.64
C HIS A 68 -2.66 -13.71 14.14
N GLN A 69 -1.58 -13.33 14.83
CA GLN A 69 -1.44 -13.46 16.28
C GLN A 69 -1.89 -12.19 17.01
N ALA A 70 -2.13 -11.09 16.30
CA ALA A 70 -2.63 -9.87 16.87
C ALA A 70 -4.04 -10.10 17.44
N GLU A 71 -4.27 -9.62 18.67
CA GLU A 71 -5.59 -9.60 19.30
C GLU A 71 -6.58 -8.76 18.47
N ASP A 72 -6.10 -7.63 17.95
CA ASP A 72 -6.81 -6.79 17.00
C ASP A 72 -5.91 -6.52 15.78
N PRO A 73 -6.17 -7.23 14.65
CA PRO A 73 -5.40 -7.05 13.41
C PRO A 73 -5.48 -5.64 12.82
N ASP A 74 -6.61 -4.93 12.94
CA ASP A 74 -6.77 -3.58 12.38
C ASP A 74 -5.97 -2.56 13.20
N THR A 75 -6.00 -2.67 14.53
CA THR A 75 -5.14 -1.85 15.40
C THR A 75 -3.65 -2.17 15.18
N TYR A 76 -3.31 -3.45 14.98
CA TYR A 76 -1.95 -3.90 14.72
C TYR A 76 -1.37 -3.33 13.42
N ILE A 77 -2.12 -3.39 12.30
CA ILE A 77 -1.64 -2.84 11.02
C ILE A 77 -1.48 -1.32 11.11
N LEU A 78 -2.37 -0.61 11.81
CA LEU A 78 -2.29 0.84 11.97
C LEU A 78 -1.07 1.23 12.79
N THR A 79 -0.82 0.52 13.89
CA THR A 79 0.37 0.73 14.73
C THR A 79 1.65 0.51 13.94
N ASN A 80 1.70 -0.55 13.12
CA ASN A 80 2.84 -0.80 12.25
C ASN A 80 2.98 0.24 11.14
N ALA A 81 1.88 0.68 10.54
CA ALA A 81 1.87 1.71 9.51
C ALA A 81 2.54 2.99 10.02
N LYS A 82 2.13 3.48 11.18
CA LYS A 82 2.71 4.67 11.84
C LYS A 82 4.21 4.51 12.12
N LYS A 83 4.65 3.32 12.55
CA LYS A 83 6.08 3.03 12.80
C LYS A 83 6.92 2.97 11.51
N ILE A 84 6.36 2.39 10.45
CA ILE A 84 7.06 2.24 9.16
C ILE A 84 7.14 3.59 8.45
N TYR A 85 6.04 4.33 8.47
CA TYR A 85 5.87 5.63 7.83
C TYR A 85 5.42 6.67 8.85
N PRO A 86 6.36 7.28 9.59
CA PRO A 86 6.03 8.38 10.51
C PRO A 86 5.75 9.70 9.78
N ASN A 87 6.19 9.84 8.52
CA ASN A 87 5.97 11.01 7.68
C ASN A 87 6.06 10.67 6.17
N GLU A 88 5.71 11.64 5.33
CA GLU A 88 5.72 11.53 3.87
C GLU A 88 7.12 11.26 3.32
N ASP A 89 8.14 11.98 3.81
CA ASP A 89 9.52 11.86 3.33
C ASP A 89 10.05 10.44 3.49
N LYS A 90 9.73 9.78 4.61
CA LYS A 90 10.11 8.39 4.84
C LYS A 90 9.46 7.44 3.84
N TYR A 91 8.20 7.69 3.47
CA TYR A 91 7.51 6.93 2.44
C TYR A 91 8.14 7.10 1.05
N ILE A 92 8.39 8.34 0.64
CA ILE A 92 9.03 8.66 -0.65
C ILE A 92 10.42 8.01 -0.74
N GLU A 93 11.24 8.14 0.31
CA GLU A 93 12.58 7.56 0.33
C GLU A 93 12.54 6.03 0.24
N MET A 94 11.66 5.39 1.01
CA MET A 94 11.54 3.93 1.01
C MET A 94 11.09 3.41 -0.37
N LYS A 95 10.16 4.10 -1.02
CA LYS A 95 9.69 3.76 -2.37
C LYS A 95 10.83 3.82 -3.39
N ARG A 96 11.68 4.86 -3.32
CA ARG A 96 12.88 5.00 -4.16
C ARG A 96 13.88 3.87 -3.92
N GLN A 97 14.12 3.50 -2.65
CA GLN A 97 15.04 2.40 -2.30
C GLN A 97 14.55 1.06 -2.86
N TYR A 98 13.26 0.76 -2.74
CA TYR A 98 12.70 -0.48 -3.30
C TYR A 98 12.79 -0.53 -4.82
N GLN A 99 12.56 0.60 -5.50
CA GLN A 99 12.75 0.70 -6.96
C GLN A 99 14.17 0.32 -7.36
N GLU A 100 15.19 0.80 -6.65
CA GLU A 100 16.58 0.45 -6.96
C GLU A 100 16.90 -1.01 -6.62
N TRP A 101 16.52 -1.48 -5.42
CA TRP A 101 16.85 -2.84 -4.97
C TRP A 101 16.20 -3.94 -5.80
N TYR A 102 14.99 -3.70 -6.31
CA TYR A 102 14.19 -4.70 -7.03
C TYR A 102 13.95 -4.36 -8.49
N ARG A 103 14.76 -3.46 -9.09
CA ARG A 103 14.66 -3.04 -10.50
C ARG A 103 14.61 -4.21 -11.50
N SER A 104 15.27 -5.32 -11.21
CA SER A 104 15.29 -6.53 -12.06
C SER A 104 14.25 -7.58 -11.65
N GLU A 105 13.58 -7.40 -10.51
CA GLU A 105 12.63 -8.36 -9.93
C GLU A 105 11.23 -7.74 -9.86
N LEU A 106 10.71 -7.32 -11.03
CA LEU A 106 9.50 -6.49 -11.14
C LEU A 106 8.26 -7.01 -10.38
N LYS A 107 8.05 -8.33 -10.29
CA LYS A 107 6.91 -8.86 -9.50
C LYS A 107 7.10 -8.63 -8.00
N ILE A 108 8.33 -8.71 -7.49
CA ILE A 108 8.65 -8.38 -6.09
C ILE A 108 8.47 -6.88 -5.90
N LEU A 109 9.01 -6.06 -6.81
CA LEU A 109 8.88 -4.60 -6.75
C LEU A 109 7.40 -4.17 -6.69
N HIS A 110 6.56 -4.65 -7.61
CA HIS A 110 5.14 -4.30 -7.64
C HIS A 110 4.41 -4.71 -6.35
N ALA A 111 4.67 -5.92 -5.84
CA ALA A 111 4.03 -6.40 -4.62
C ALA A 111 4.46 -5.60 -3.38
N ILE A 112 5.75 -5.24 -3.29
CA ILE A 112 6.29 -4.40 -2.21
C ILE A 112 5.72 -2.99 -2.29
N VAL A 113 5.74 -2.34 -3.46
CA VAL A 113 5.19 -0.99 -3.61
C VAL A 113 3.72 -0.96 -3.19
N LYS A 114 2.93 -1.96 -3.60
CA LYS A 114 1.53 -2.08 -3.19
C LYS A 114 1.36 -2.17 -1.66
N LEU A 115 2.14 -3.02 -0.98
CA LEU A 115 2.08 -3.11 0.48
C LEU A 115 2.43 -1.77 1.15
N ASN A 116 3.43 -1.07 0.62
CA ASN A 116 3.85 0.22 1.17
C ASN A 116 2.82 1.33 0.94
N ASP A 117 2.16 1.33 -0.22
CA ASP A 117 1.05 2.24 -0.49
C ASP A 117 -0.09 2.00 0.51
N LEU A 118 -0.42 0.74 0.83
CA LEU A 118 -1.45 0.44 1.84
C LEU A 118 -1.05 0.95 3.24
N TYR A 119 0.19 0.72 3.68
CA TYR A 119 0.66 1.26 4.96
C TYR A 119 0.69 2.78 4.97
N TYR A 120 1.09 3.43 3.89
CA TYR A 120 1.07 4.88 3.78
C TYR A 120 -0.35 5.44 3.92
N GLN A 121 -1.34 4.84 3.24
CA GLN A 121 -2.74 5.26 3.35
C GLN A 121 -3.31 5.09 4.77
N LEU A 122 -2.81 4.11 5.54
CA LEU A 122 -3.15 3.95 6.95
C LEU A 122 -2.51 5.02 7.83
N ALA A 123 -1.27 5.42 7.54
CA ALA A 123 -0.47 6.29 8.41
C ALA A 123 -0.65 7.78 8.15
N LYS A 124 -0.91 8.21 6.91
CA LYS A 124 -0.83 9.62 6.49
C LYS A 124 -1.74 10.58 7.26
N ASP A 125 -2.90 10.11 7.72
CA ASP A 125 -3.84 10.90 8.52
C ASP A 125 -3.37 11.06 9.99
N HIS A 126 -2.24 10.45 10.35
CA HIS A 126 -1.66 10.42 11.69
C HIS A 126 -0.20 10.91 11.72
N PHE A 127 0.26 11.55 10.65
CA PHE A 127 1.58 12.18 10.67
C PHE A 127 1.58 13.33 11.67
N ALA A 128 2.58 13.34 12.53
CA ALA A 128 2.75 14.39 13.52
C ALA A 128 3.06 15.72 12.80
N THR A 129 2.47 16.79 13.31
CA THR A 129 2.81 18.15 12.96
C THR A 129 4.14 18.54 13.60
N ASN A 130 4.78 19.59 13.09
CA ASN A 130 6.02 20.10 13.70
C ASN A 130 5.81 20.51 15.16
N GLU A 131 4.65 21.09 15.47
CA GLU A 131 4.27 21.48 16.84
C GLU A 131 4.21 20.27 17.76
N GLU A 132 3.50 19.19 17.38
CA GLU A 132 3.45 17.95 18.16
C GLU A 132 4.83 17.31 18.36
N ILE A 133 5.72 17.41 17.36
CA ILE A 133 7.09 16.90 17.46
C ILE A 133 7.91 17.74 18.44
N GLU A 134 7.79 19.06 18.37
CA GLU A 134 8.47 20.00 19.29
C GLU A 134 7.99 19.79 20.73
N GLU A 135 6.69 19.67 20.95
CA GLU A 135 6.09 19.41 22.27
C GLU A 135 6.56 18.08 22.87
N GLU A 136 6.52 16.97 22.11
CA GLU A 136 6.98 15.66 22.57
C GLU A 136 8.50 15.67 22.87
N ALA A 137 9.29 16.38 22.05
CA ALA A 137 10.72 16.52 22.29
C ALA A 137 11.01 17.33 23.56
N ASP A 138 10.28 18.42 23.78
CA ASP A 138 10.42 19.26 24.97
C ASP A 138 9.97 18.52 26.24
N ASP A 139 8.85 17.79 26.21
CA ASP A 139 8.41 16.96 27.33
C ASP A 139 9.47 15.91 27.70
N PHE A 140 9.96 15.16 26.70
CA PHE A 140 10.99 14.14 26.91
C PHE A 140 12.30 14.69 27.48
N LEU A 141 12.73 15.89 27.06
CA LEU A 141 13.96 16.50 27.56
C LEU A 141 13.83 17.11 28.97
N ASN A 142 12.60 17.41 29.40
CA ASN A 142 12.32 18.04 30.69
C ASN A 142 11.66 17.11 31.73
N SER A 143 11.42 15.83 31.38
CA SER A 143 10.87 14.79 32.26
C SER A 143 11.89 14.13 33.19
#